data_AF-A0A8T1WC07-F1
#
_entry.id   AF-A0A8T1WC07-F1
#
_cell.length_a   1.000
_cell.length_b   1.000
_cell.length_c   1.000
_cell.angle_alpha   90.00
_cell.angle_beta   90.00
_cell.angle_gamma   90.00
#
_symmetry.space_group_name_H-M   'P 1'
#
loop_
_entity.id
_entity.type
_entity.pdbx_description
1 polymer ?
#
loop_
_entity_poly.entity_id
_entity_poly.type
_entity_poly.pdbx_seq_one_letter_code
_entity_poly.pdbx_strand_id
1 'polypeptide(L)'
;MLIPAALAFTITAILSSVDGALRNLESDSSAALPSNDSFVFDGTNSDIAQQLYIRHQAGDTQDPVALNSIPTAVANRLDPLNIDFNNLPGLVQRAVLWDTGFAISPNDDPIQIRTMENYSMADIAVPKSDVSKVDCTFLNCSQPNDVTAYFSQYCTGYQMLNVSRCVADLFEDPGSRDFMGMMWSIGGDPDMTPELRLLDHAWTEYNNWTDTNISYSVYVVHTVTKEKDPAWNVCPTDNGYASLTVPCHRRDQYSDDELAAMNKATGSAWVTTWLEEEFAEDDSSFSLVLLVPIILGVLAVVAAVAGWIWWRRRSKAKTKTASGEILHSPQYVGGNTPEIARMPTVMTNQTTNSSHLEYESAGSNKTLKILLGSEHLMGKRIPYESLTFEKALSKGASGEVWVCEYNAQKVAVKRLLQTKEQNAGS
;
A
#
# COMPACT_ATOMS: atom_id res chain seq x y z
N MET A 1 25.42 -53.89 -7.27
CA MET A 1 23.95 -53.76 -7.13
C MET A 1 23.68 -53.38 -5.69
N LEU A 2 22.77 -52.42 -5.45
CA LEU A 2 22.38 -51.77 -4.18
C LEU A 2 23.29 -50.61 -3.70
N ILE A 3 22.90 -49.39 -4.06
CA ILE A 3 23.27 -48.13 -3.39
C ILE A 3 22.24 -47.94 -2.26
N PRO A 4 22.63 -47.57 -1.02
CA PRO A 4 21.71 -47.55 0.10
C PRO A 4 20.78 -46.33 0.00
N ALA A 5 19.47 -46.61 -0.06
CA ALA A 5 18.36 -45.66 -0.14
C ALA A 5 18.26 -44.65 1.04
N ALA A 6 19.13 -44.75 2.05
CA ALA A 6 19.12 -43.90 3.22
C ALA A 6 19.67 -42.48 2.97
N LEU A 7 20.53 -42.28 1.96
CA LEU A 7 21.12 -40.96 1.67
C LEU A 7 20.21 -40.07 0.80
N ALA A 8 19.32 -40.67 0.02
CA ALA A 8 18.37 -39.93 -0.81
C ALA A 8 17.24 -39.33 0.03
N PHE A 9 16.75 -40.07 1.04
CA PHE A 9 15.64 -39.63 1.90
C PHE A 9 16.00 -38.43 2.80
N THR A 10 17.25 -38.30 3.24
CA THR A 10 17.69 -37.18 4.08
C THR A 10 17.87 -35.89 3.30
N ILE A 11 18.30 -35.96 2.03
CA ILE A 11 18.43 -34.78 1.16
C ILE A 11 17.06 -34.23 0.76
N THR A 12 16.08 -35.09 0.44
CA THR A 12 14.72 -34.66 0.08
C THR A 12 13.97 -34.06 1.27
N ALA A 13 14.16 -34.60 2.48
CA ALA A 13 13.55 -34.05 3.70
C ALA A 13 14.09 -32.66 4.06
N ILE A 14 15.41 -32.44 3.90
CA ILE A 14 16.04 -31.13 4.14
C ILE A 14 15.59 -30.11 3.09
N LEU A 15 15.53 -30.48 1.80
CA LEU A 15 15.02 -29.60 0.74
C LEU A 15 13.55 -29.20 0.96
N SER A 16 12.69 -30.15 1.37
CA SER A 16 11.28 -29.85 1.67
C SER A 16 11.07 -28.99 2.92
N SER A 17 11.96 -29.12 3.92
CA SER A 17 11.94 -28.30 5.13
C SER A 17 12.46 -26.89 4.87
N VAL A 18 13.36 -26.71 3.90
CA VAL A 18 13.89 -25.41 3.49
C VAL A 18 12.88 -24.71 2.56
N ASP A 19 12.21 -25.43 1.66
CA ASP A 19 11.07 -24.91 0.87
C ASP A 19 9.89 -24.48 1.76
N GLY A 20 9.58 -25.26 2.80
CA GLY A 20 8.50 -24.94 3.75
C GLY A 20 8.83 -23.81 4.72
N ALA A 21 10.11 -23.58 5.02
CA ALA A 21 10.57 -22.47 5.85
C ALA A 21 10.77 -21.18 5.06
N LEU A 22 11.21 -21.25 3.79
CA LEU A 22 11.25 -20.10 2.87
C LEU A 22 9.84 -19.61 2.51
N ARG A 23 8.89 -20.53 2.27
CA ARG A 23 7.49 -20.15 2.00
C ARG A 23 6.74 -19.56 3.20
N ASN A 24 7.24 -19.73 4.42
CA ASN A 24 6.64 -19.18 5.64
C ASN A 24 7.33 -17.91 6.15
N LEU A 25 8.42 -17.47 5.51
CA LEU A 25 9.10 -16.20 5.80
C LEU A 25 8.74 -15.09 4.80
N GLU A 26 8.02 -15.41 3.72
CA GLU A 26 7.47 -14.45 2.77
C GLU A 26 5.95 -14.36 2.94
N SER A 27 5.56 -13.85 4.10
CA SER A 27 4.25 -13.24 4.29
C SER A 27 4.45 -11.81 4.79
N ASP A 28 5.36 -11.07 4.15
CA ASP A 28 5.12 -9.64 4.01
C ASP A 28 3.98 -9.53 3.01
N SER A 29 2.80 -9.12 3.49
CA SER A 29 1.68 -8.87 2.61
C SER A 29 2.02 -7.63 1.78
N SER A 30 2.69 -7.81 0.64
CA SER A 30 2.89 -6.73 -0.32
C SER A 30 1.51 -6.16 -0.67
N ALA A 31 1.40 -4.84 -0.64
CA ALA A 31 0.13 -4.21 -0.95
C ALA A 31 -0.13 -4.41 -2.46
N ALA A 32 -1.34 -4.85 -2.80
CA ALA A 32 -1.66 -5.12 -4.20
C ALA A 32 -1.51 -3.83 -5.03
N LEU A 33 -0.82 -3.93 -6.17
CA LEU A 33 -0.74 -2.85 -7.14
C LEU A 33 -2.13 -2.53 -7.70
N PRO A 34 -2.42 -1.24 -7.95
CA PRO A 34 -3.74 -0.81 -8.42
C PRO A 34 -4.09 -1.45 -9.77
N SER A 35 -5.32 -1.97 -9.89
CA SER A 35 -5.87 -2.43 -11.17
C SER A 35 -6.38 -1.25 -12.01
N ASN A 36 -6.16 -1.31 -13.33
CA ASN A 36 -6.51 -0.23 -14.26
C ASN A 36 -8.02 -0.15 -14.57
N ASP A 37 -8.81 -1.19 -14.29
CA ASP A 37 -10.14 -1.37 -14.91
C ASP A 37 -11.22 -0.33 -14.53
N SER A 38 -11.05 0.42 -13.44
CA SER A 38 -12.03 1.41 -12.97
C SER A 38 -11.48 2.81 -12.72
N PHE A 39 -10.17 3.00 -12.86
CA PHE A 39 -9.54 4.29 -12.59
C PHE A 39 -9.55 5.16 -13.83
N VAL A 40 -9.92 6.43 -13.66
CA VAL A 40 -9.82 7.45 -14.70
C VAL A 40 -9.32 8.74 -14.04
N PHE A 41 -8.31 9.35 -14.63
CA PHE A 41 -7.83 10.66 -14.19
C PHE A 41 -8.61 11.79 -14.89
N ASP A 42 -9.82 12.04 -14.39
CA ASP A 42 -10.74 13.07 -14.90
C ASP A 42 -10.85 14.28 -13.94
N GLY A 43 -9.97 14.36 -12.95
CA GLY A 43 -9.95 15.41 -11.92
C GLY A 43 -11.00 15.24 -10.81
N THR A 44 -11.76 14.15 -10.78
CA THR A 44 -12.69 13.89 -9.65
C THR A 44 -11.99 13.33 -8.40
N ASN A 45 -10.75 12.85 -8.57
CA ASN A 45 -9.84 12.42 -7.52
C ASN A 45 -8.48 13.11 -7.69
N SER A 46 -7.62 13.00 -6.69
CA SER A 46 -6.25 13.49 -6.75
C SER A 46 -5.22 12.37 -6.63
N ASP A 47 -5.55 11.15 -7.08
CA ASP A 47 -4.62 10.03 -7.10
C ASP A 47 -3.63 10.17 -8.27
N ILE A 48 -2.81 11.21 -8.19
CA ILE A 48 -1.77 11.52 -9.15
C ILE A 48 -0.72 10.40 -9.18
N ALA A 49 -0.47 9.73 -8.06
CA ALA A 49 0.46 8.60 -8.01
C ALA A 49 -0.05 7.42 -8.85
N GLN A 50 -1.34 7.05 -8.73
CA GLN A 50 -1.93 6.00 -9.56
C GLN A 50 -1.93 6.38 -11.04
N GLN A 51 -2.25 7.64 -11.39
CA GLN A 51 -2.16 8.09 -12.78
C GLN A 51 -0.74 7.97 -13.33
N LEU A 52 0.27 8.44 -12.59
CA LEU A 52 1.66 8.36 -13.01
C LEU A 52 2.16 6.92 -13.13
N TYR A 53 1.70 6.02 -12.25
CA TYR A 53 1.93 4.58 -12.38
C TYR A 53 1.34 4.02 -13.68
N ILE A 54 0.08 4.33 -13.99
CA ILE A 54 -0.58 3.88 -15.23
C ILE A 54 0.15 4.39 -16.47
N ARG A 55 0.57 5.66 -16.48
CA ARG A 55 1.35 6.24 -17.59
C ARG A 55 2.73 5.58 -17.72
N HIS A 56 3.41 5.32 -16.61
CA HIS A 56 4.68 4.58 -16.60
C HIS A 56 4.51 3.16 -17.19
N GLN A 57 3.48 2.42 -16.79
CA GLN A 57 3.16 1.11 -17.38
C GLN A 57 2.80 1.17 -18.86
N ALA A 58 2.23 2.30 -19.31
CA ALA A 58 1.99 2.56 -20.73
C ALA A 58 3.26 2.88 -21.53
N GLY A 59 4.41 3.03 -20.86
CA GLY A 59 5.70 3.35 -21.47
C GLY A 59 5.94 4.84 -21.70
N ASP A 60 5.11 5.71 -21.11
CA ASP A 60 5.33 7.15 -21.17
C ASP A 60 6.58 7.54 -20.39
N THR A 61 7.21 8.63 -20.81
CA THR A 61 8.40 9.17 -20.17
C THR A 61 8.26 10.68 -19.99
N GLN A 62 8.83 11.21 -18.93
CA GLN A 62 8.94 12.64 -18.69
C GLN A 62 10.30 12.97 -18.11
N ASP A 63 10.76 14.19 -18.35
CA ASP A 63 12.00 14.69 -17.79
C ASP A 63 12.01 14.57 -16.25
N PRO A 64 13.19 14.29 -15.66
CA PRO A 64 13.37 14.32 -14.22
C PRO A 64 12.86 15.61 -13.58
N VAL A 65 12.36 15.52 -12.36
CA VAL A 65 11.88 16.67 -11.61
C VAL A 65 13.07 17.52 -11.19
N ALA A 66 13.06 18.81 -11.56
CA ALA A 66 13.99 19.78 -11.00
C ALA A 66 13.60 20.05 -9.54
N LEU A 67 14.52 19.79 -8.61
CA LEU A 67 14.38 20.10 -7.19
C LEU A 67 15.66 20.74 -6.65
N ASN A 68 15.53 21.76 -5.82
CA ASN A 68 16.68 22.33 -5.08
C ASN A 68 17.18 21.40 -3.98
N SER A 69 16.30 20.54 -3.45
CA SER A 69 16.64 19.53 -2.45
C SER A 69 15.63 18.37 -2.47
N ILE A 70 16.06 17.18 -2.06
CA ILE A 70 15.16 16.03 -1.86
C ILE A 70 14.61 16.10 -0.44
N PRO A 71 13.27 16.05 -0.24
CA PRO A 71 12.70 16.06 1.10
C PRO A 71 13.18 14.88 1.94
N THR A 72 13.49 15.11 3.21
CA THR A 72 13.91 14.04 4.14
C THR A 72 12.88 12.93 4.26
N ALA A 73 11.58 13.24 4.18
CA ALA A 73 10.53 12.22 4.20
C ALA A 73 10.57 11.30 2.96
N VAL A 74 10.94 11.84 1.79
CA VAL A 74 11.13 11.06 0.56
C VAL A 74 12.41 10.22 0.67
N ALA A 75 13.53 10.81 1.09
CA ALA A 75 14.77 10.08 1.29
C ALA A 75 14.60 8.91 2.28
N ASN A 76 14.04 9.17 3.47
CA ASN A 76 13.80 8.13 4.47
C ASN A 76 12.89 7.00 3.98
N ARG A 77 12.02 7.26 3.00
CA ARG A 77 11.15 6.25 2.40
C ARG A 77 11.91 5.38 1.38
N LEU A 78 12.86 5.96 0.66
CA LEU A 78 13.64 5.28 -0.39
C LEU A 78 14.89 4.59 0.15
N ASP A 79 15.49 5.09 1.23
CA ASP A 79 16.71 4.54 1.83
C ASP A 79 16.61 3.05 2.18
N PRO A 80 15.51 2.54 2.78
CA PRO A 80 15.37 1.10 3.09
C PRO A 80 15.31 0.21 1.84
N LEU A 81 14.99 0.79 0.68
CA LEU A 81 14.93 0.12 -0.61
C LEU A 81 16.25 0.26 -1.41
N ASN A 82 17.23 0.98 -0.83
CA ASN A 82 18.48 1.34 -1.49
C ASN A 82 18.26 2.05 -2.85
N ILE A 83 17.24 2.91 -2.91
CA ILE A 83 16.88 3.68 -4.12
C ILE A 83 17.41 5.11 -3.99
N ASP A 84 18.21 5.55 -4.96
CA ASP A 84 18.51 6.97 -5.15
C ASP A 84 17.38 7.64 -5.94
N PHE A 85 16.74 8.65 -5.35
CA PHE A 85 15.68 9.43 -5.99
C PHE A 85 16.09 9.96 -7.38
N ASN A 86 17.35 10.36 -7.56
CA ASN A 86 17.81 10.94 -8.83
C ASN A 86 17.92 9.91 -9.96
N ASN A 87 17.98 8.62 -9.63
CA ASN A 87 18.03 7.53 -10.59
C ASN A 87 16.63 7.05 -11.02
N LEU A 88 15.58 7.48 -10.31
CA LEU A 88 14.20 7.15 -10.68
C LEU A 88 13.78 7.88 -11.96
N PRO A 89 12.95 7.25 -12.82
CA PRO A 89 12.34 7.94 -13.96
C PRO A 89 11.49 9.13 -13.51
N GLY A 90 11.37 10.16 -14.36
CA GLY A 90 10.69 11.41 -13.99
C GLY A 90 9.22 11.25 -13.55
N LEU A 91 8.50 10.28 -14.11
CA LEU A 91 7.13 9.97 -13.67
C LEU A 91 7.10 9.37 -12.26
N VAL A 92 8.06 8.49 -11.96
CA VAL A 92 8.20 7.83 -10.65
C VAL A 92 8.62 8.85 -9.59
N GLN A 93 9.55 9.75 -9.92
CA GLN A 93 9.93 10.85 -9.03
C GLN A 93 8.71 11.68 -8.61
N ARG A 94 7.84 12.05 -9.56
CA ARG A 94 6.59 12.76 -9.27
C ARG A 94 5.63 11.92 -8.43
N ALA A 95 5.47 10.64 -8.74
CA ALA A 95 4.58 9.76 -7.99
C ALA A 95 5.01 9.66 -6.52
N VAL A 96 6.31 9.45 -6.27
CA VAL A 96 6.87 9.38 -4.91
C VAL A 96 6.73 10.70 -4.17
N LEU A 97 7.00 11.84 -4.82
CA LEU A 97 6.81 13.17 -4.22
C LEU A 97 5.36 13.38 -3.79
N TRP A 98 4.41 13.18 -4.71
CA TRP A 98 3.00 13.39 -4.45
C TRP A 98 2.47 12.47 -3.33
N ASP A 99 2.77 11.18 -3.43
CA ASP A 99 2.33 10.17 -2.48
C ASP A 99 2.93 10.40 -1.07
N THR A 100 4.12 11.02 -1.00
CA THR A 100 4.76 11.45 0.26
C THR A 100 4.32 12.86 0.69
N GLY A 101 3.36 13.47 0.01
CA GLY A 101 2.74 14.74 0.40
C GLY A 101 3.54 15.98 0.01
N PHE A 102 4.17 16.00 -1.16
CA PHE A 102 4.89 17.16 -1.68
C PHE A 102 4.36 17.64 -3.03
N ALA A 103 4.31 18.96 -3.18
CA ALA A 103 4.21 19.66 -4.47
C ALA A 103 5.47 20.51 -4.67
N ILE A 104 5.58 21.21 -5.80
CA ILE A 104 6.81 21.90 -6.22
C ILE A 104 6.50 23.37 -6.45
N SER A 105 7.21 24.27 -5.76
CA SER A 105 7.09 25.71 -5.96
C SER A 105 7.58 26.15 -7.34
N PRO A 106 7.32 27.40 -7.76
CA PRO A 106 7.88 27.95 -9.00
C PRO A 106 9.41 28.02 -9.03
N ASN A 107 10.06 27.98 -7.85
CA ASN A 107 11.50 28.00 -7.70
C ASN A 107 12.11 26.60 -7.55
N ASP A 108 11.33 25.55 -7.82
CA ASP A 108 11.75 24.14 -7.71
C ASP A 108 12.05 23.70 -6.25
N ASP A 109 11.44 24.36 -5.27
CA ASP A 109 11.46 23.89 -3.89
C ASP A 109 10.33 22.89 -3.63
N PRO A 110 10.60 21.75 -2.99
CA PRO A 110 9.53 20.85 -2.59
C PRO A 110 8.77 21.42 -1.38
N ILE A 111 7.48 21.62 -1.54
CA ILE A 111 6.59 22.18 -0.52
C ILE A 111 5.75 21.07 0.10
N GLN A 112 5.85 20.92 1.41
CA GLN A 112 5.06 19.94 2.15
C GLN A 112 3.59 20.33 2.13
N ILE A 113 2.75 19.37 1.76
CA ILE A 113 1.31 19.40 1.91
C ILE A 113 0.94 18.51 3.11
N ARG A 114 0.08 19.04 3.98
CA ARG A 114 -0.61 18.28 5.03
C ARG A 114 -2.08 18.20 4.65
N THR A 115 -2.66 17.01 4.73
CA THR A 115 -4.07 16.81 4.44
C THR A 115 -4.89 17.01 5.72
N MET A 116 -6.07 17.61 5.55
CA MET A 116 -6.99 17.85 6.66
C MET A 116 -7.74 16.56 6.99
N GLU A 117 -8.22 16.45 8.22
CA GLU A 117 -9.06 15.32 8.67
C GLU A 117 -8.39 13.96 8.39
N ASN A 118 -9.11 13.04 7.74
CA ASN A 118 -8.63 11.72 7.34
C ASN A 118 -8.42 11.59 5.82
N TYR A 119 -8.34 12.71 5.08
CA TYR A 119 -8.06 12.67 3.65
C TYR A 119 -6.64 12.16 3.40
N SER A 120 -6.46 11.41 2.31
CA SER A 120 -5.15 11.06 1.76
C SER A 120 -4.76 12.03 0.65
N MET A 121 -3.52 12.00 0.17
CA MET A 121 -3.13 12.76 -1.02
C MET A 121 -3.92 12.35 -2.28
N ALA A 122 -4.49 11.14 -2.31
CA ALA A 122 -5.37 10.69 -3.39
C ALA A 122 -6.79 11.31 -3.32
N ASP A 123 -7.17 11.91 -2.18
CA ASP A 123 -8.55 12.32 -1.87
C ASP A 123 -8.71 13.83 -1.54
N ILE A 124 -7.69 14.65 -1.84
CA ILE A 124 -7.76 16.10 -1.60
C ILE A 124 -8.39 16.90 -2.74
N ALA A 125 -8.65 16.28 -3.91
CA ALA A 125 -9.50 16.89 -4.92
C ALA A 125 -10.86 17.26 -4.33
N VAL A 126 -11.27 18.53 -4.49
CA VAL A 126 -12.53 19.03 -3.94
C VAL A 126 -13.67 18.70 -4.92
N PRO A 127 -14.71 17.97 -4.50
CA PRO A 127 -15.85 17.68 -5.37
C PRO A 127 -16.60 18.95 -5.77
N LYS A 128 -17.12 18.99 -7.01
CA LYS A 128 -17.97 20.09 -7.49
C LYS A 128 -19.16 20.39 -6.58
N SER A 129 -19.72 19.36 -5.94
CA SER A 129 -20.82 19.52 -4.98
C SER A 129 -20.42 20.33 -3.75
N ASP A 130 -19.17 20.24 -3.31
CA ASP A 130 -18.68 20.98 -2.14
C ASP A 130 -18.40 22.42 -2.53
N VAL A 131 -17.77 22.67 -3.69
CA VAL A 131 -17.60 24.03 -4.24
C VAL A 131 -18.95 24.72 -4.48
N SER A 132 -19.98 23.97 -4.85
CA SER A 132 -21.34 24.52 -5.02
C SER A 132 -21.97 24.96 -3.69
N LYS A 133 -21.58 24.36 -2.54
CA LYS A 133 -22.12 24.70 -1.21
C LYS A 133 -21.58 26.01 -0.66
N VAL A 134 -20.48 26.51 -1.21
CA VAL A 134 -19.89 27.81 -0.84
C VAL A 134 -20.24 28.91 -1.83
N ASP A 135 -21.30 28.73 -2.61
CA ASP A 135 -21.88 29.73 -3.52
C ASP A 135 -20.91 30.25 -4.60
N CYS A 136 -19.98 29.39 -5.04
CA CYS A 136 -19.12 29.68 -6.17
C CYS A 136 -19.83 29.34 -7.49
N THR A 137 -19.56 30.13 -8.53
CA THR A 137 -20.07 29.89 -9.88
C THR A 137 -19.05 29.15 -10.74
N PHE A 138 -19.52 28.54 -11.83
CA PHE A 138 -18.71 27.67 -12.67
C PHE A 138 -18.62 28.16 -14.11
N LEU A 139 -17.41 28.13 -14.66
CA LEU A 139 -17.19 28.11 -16.10
C LEU A 139 -17.24 26.65 -16.56
N ASN A 140 -18.10 26.37 -17.53
CA ASN A 140 -18.24 25.04 -18.12
C ASN A 140 -17.46 24.99 -19.43
N CYS A 141 -16.59 24.00 -19.57
CA CYS A 141 -15.76 23.82 -20.75
C CYS A 141 -15.99 22.42 -21.34
N SER A 142 -16.20 22.34 -22.64
CA SER A 142 -16.24 21.06 -23.36
C SER A 142 -14.82 20.48 -23.48
N GLN A 143 -14.73 19.15 -23.48
CA GLN A 143 -13.49 18.40 -23.68
C GLN A 143 -13.65 17.41 -24.86
N PRO A 144 -12.56 16.84 -25.40
CA PRO A 144 -12.63 15.90 -26.53
C PRO A 144 -13.46 14.65 -26.30
N ASN A 145 -13.60 14.20 -25.04
CA ASN A 145 -14.34 13.01 -24.66
C ASN A 145 -15.84 13.27 -24.38
N ASP A 146 -16.35 14.44 -24.77
CA ASP A 146 -17.73 14.91 -24.51
C ASP A 146 -18.08 15.03 -23.01
N VAL A 147 -17.10 14.94 -22.11
CA VAL A 147 -17.26 15.24 -20.68
C VAL A 147 -17.06 16.74 -20.48
N THR A 148 -17.89 17.33 -19.63
CA THR A 148 -17.78 18.75 -19.28
C THR A 148 -16.77 18.91 -18.15
N ALA A 149 -15.73 19.70 -18.39
CA ALA A 149 -14.87 20.24 -17.36
C ALA A 149 -15.54 21.44 -16.67
N TYR A 150 -15.19 21.66 -15.42
CA TYR A 150 -15.70 22.77 -14.63
C TYR A 150 -14.53 23.49 -13.97
N PHE A 151 -14.53 24.81 -14.09
CA PHE A 151 -13.61 25.69 -13.39
C PHE A 151 -14.38 26.62 -12.46
N SER A 152 -13.77 27.01 -11.35
CA SER A 152 -14.29 28.09 -10.52
C SER A 152 -14.20 29.42 -11.27
N GLN A 153 -15.33 30.13 -11.40
CA GLN A 153 -15.39 31.40 -12.14
C GLN A 153 -15.47 32.59 -11.18
N TYR A 154 -16.61 32.78 -10.51
CA TYR A 154 -16.76 33.77 -9.45
C TYR A 154 -16.78 33.05 -8.10
N CYS A 155 -15.68 33.20 -7.36
CA CYS A 155 -15.43 32.59 -6.07
C CYS A 155 -14.38 33.43 -5.34
N THR A 156 -14.62 33.77 -4.07
CA THR A 156 -13.62 34.44 -3.24
C THR A 156 -12.61 33.44 -2.70
N GLY A 157 -11.44 33.93 -2.25
CA GLY A 157 -10.45 33.06 -1.61
C GLY A 157 -11.01 32.40 -0.34
N TYR A 158 -11.83 33.11 0.45
CA TYR A 158 -12.47 32.52 1.63
C TYR A 158 -13.44 31.39 1.29
N GLN A 159 -14.27 31.56 0.25
CA GLN A 159 -15.19 30.51 -0.17
C GLN A 159 -14.43 29.27 -0.61
N MET A 160 -13.38 29.43 -1.43
CA MET A 160 -12.60 28.30 -1.90
C MET A 160 -11.86 27.60 -0.76
N LEU A 161 -11.22 28.36 0.13
CA LEU A 161 -10.52 27.81 1.28
C LEU A 161 -11.46 27.07 2.24
N ASN A 162 -12.73 27.48 2.38
CA ASN A 162 -13.69 26.79 3.24
C ASN A 162 -14.03 25.36 2.78
N VAL A 163 -13.67 24.97 1.56
CA VAL A 163 -13.84 23.59 1.02
C VAL A 163 -12.52 22.90 0.72
N SER A 164 -11.40 23.58 0.91
CA SER A 164 -10.06 23.01 0.75
C SER A 164 -9.82 21.87 1.75
N ARG A 165 -9.05 20.87 1.32
CA ARG A 165 -8.76 19.65 2.10
C ARG A 165 -7.29 19.51 2.48
N CYS A 166 -6.51 20.58 2.29
CA CYS A 166 -5.06 20.56 2.47
C CYS A 166 -4.53 21.91 2.95
N VAL A 167 -3.37 21.86 3.59
CA VAL A 167 -2.55 23.01 3.97
C VAL A 167 -1.15 22.79 3.43
N ALA A 168 -0.60 23.78 2.73
CA ALA A 168 0.75 23.74 2.19
C ALA A 168 1.68 24.70 2.96
N ASP A 169 2.93 24.26 3.14
CA ASP A 169 4.00 25.09 3.73
C ASP A 169 4.24 26.36 2.90
N LEU A 170 4.78 27.39 3.55
CA LEU A 170 5.00 28.68 2.90
C LEU A 170 6.08 28.57 1.82
N PHE A 171 5.85 29.25 0.70
CA PHE A 171 6.81 29.40 -0.39
C PHE A 171 6.67 30.78 -1.01
N GLU A 172 7.67 31.18 -1.80
CA GLU A 172 7.64 32.41 -2.56
C GLU A 172 7.20 32.14 -4.00
N ASP A 173 6.20 32.88 -4.46
CA ASP A 173 5.79 32.93 -5.86
C ASP A 173 5.81 34.40 -6.33
N PRO A 174 6.91 34.86 -6.94
CA PRO A 174 6.99 36.23 -7.43
C PRO A 174 6.00 36.49 -8.58
N GLY A 175 5.52 35.45 -9.26
CA GLY A 175 4.54 35.54 -10.35
C GLY A 175 3.08 35.45 -9.90
N SER A 176 2.84 35.30 -8.60
CA SER A 176 1.50 35.11 -7.99
C SER A 176 0.51 36.21 -8.37
N ARG A 177 0.94 37.48 -8.32
CA ARG A 177 0.09 38.64 -8.59
C ARG A 177 -0.25 38.83 -10.07
N ASP A 178 0.56 38.26 -10.96
CA ASP A 178 0.40 38.36 -12.40
C ASP A 178 -0.35 37.15 -12.97
N PHE A 179 -0.58 36.11 -12.16
CA PHE A 179 -1.26 34.90 -12.57
C PHE A 179 -2.73 34.92 -12.16
N MET A 180 -3.60 35.30 -13.10
CA MET A 180 -5.05 35.13 -12.96
C MET A 180 -5.46 33.75 -13.48
N GLY A 181 -5.05 32.68 -12.79
CA GLY A 181 -5.48 31.32 -13.13
C GLY A 181 -6.77 30.92 -12.41
N MET A 182 -7.13 29.65 -12.54
CA MET A 182 -8.29 29.07 -11.85
C MET A 182 -7.85 28.49 -10.49
N MET A 183 -8.61 28.75 -9.43
CA MET A 183 -8.28 28.25 -8.09
C MET A 183 -8.72 26.79 -7.86
N TRP A 184 -9.62 26.31 -8.70
CA TRP A 184 -10.21 24.98 -8.65
C TRP A 184 -10.75 24.60 -10.02
N SER A 185 -10.57 23.34 -10.37
CA SER A 185 -11.10 22.73 -11.58
C SER A 185 -11.20 21.23 -11.47
N ILE A 186 -12.18 20.68 -12.17
CA ILE A 186 -12.33 19.26 -12.48
C ILE A 186 -12.41 19.08 -14.00
N GLY A 187 -12.03 17.91 -14.47
CA GLY A 187 -11.72 17.62 -15.86
C GLY A 187 -10.24 17.26 -16.00
N GLY A 188 -9.96 16.34 -16.90
CA GLY A 188 -8.61 15.82 -17.12
C GLY A 188 -8.52 15.10 -18.44
N ASP A 189 -7.33 15.06 -19.02
CA ASP A 189 -6.99 14.10 -20.07
C ASP A 189 -6.68 12.76 -19.39
N PRO A 190 -7.43 11.68 -19.67
CA PRO A 190 -7.17 10.36 -19.09
C PRO A 190 -5.74 9.86 -19.35
N ASP A 191 -5.10 10.38 -20.40
CA ASP A 191 -3.75 10.00 -20.81
C ASP A 191 -2.67 11.01 -20.36
N MET A 192 -2.98 12.03 -19.54
CA MET A 192 -1.97 13.00 -19.13
C MET A 192 -0.92 12.42 -18.17
N THR A 193 0.29 12.98 -18.24
CA THR A 193 1.33 12.84 -17.22
C THR A 193 1.29 14.08 -16.30
N PRO A 194 0.59 14.03 -15.15
CA PRO A 194 0.35 15.21 -14.32
C PRO A 194 1.63 15.79 -13.72
N GLU A 195 1.69 17.11 -13.67
CA GLU A 195 2.67 17.87 -12.91
C GLU A 195 2.22 18.11 -11.46
N LEU A 196 3.12 18.63 -10.63
CA LEU A 196 2.89 18.89 -9.20
C LEU A 196 3.15 20.37 -8.87
N ARG A 197 2.76 21.29 -9.76
CA ARG A 197 3.15 22.69 -9.65
C ARG A 197 2.29 23.41 -8.63
N LEU A 198 2.91 24.07 -7.65
CA LEU A 198 2.22 24.86 -6.66
C LEU A 198 2.31 26.34 -7.06
N LEU A 199 1.17 27.02 -7.12
CA LEU A 199 1.07 28.45 -7.43
C LEU A 199 0.31 29.17 -6.32
N ASP A 200 0.70 30.42 -6.01
CA ASP A 200 -0.06 31.27 -5.08
C ASP A 200 -0.99 32.19 -5.88
N HIS A 201 -2.29 32.00 -5.71
CA HIS A 201 -3.31 32.88 -6.27
C HIS A 201 -3.58 34.01 -5.28
N ALA A 202 -2.84 35.11 -5.43
CA ALA A 202 -2.87 36.25 -4.53
C ALA A 202 -3.39 37.52 -5.21
N TRP A 203 -4.44 38.13 -4.64
CA TRP A 203 -4.98 39.41 -5.10
C TRP A 203 -5.49 40.25 -3.93
N THR A 204 -5.66 41.55 -4.17
CA THR A 204 -6.26 42.47 -3.22
C THR A 204 -7.47 43.12 -3.86
N GLU A 205 -8.60 43.09 -3.18
CA GLU A 205 -9.82 43.78 -3.59
C GLU A 205 -10.22 44.83 -2.55
N TYR A 206 -10.84 45.91 -3.02
CA TYR A 206 -11.39 46.93 -2.14
C TYR A 206 -12.82 46.54 -1.73
N ASN A 207 -13.04 46.38 -0.43
CA ASN A 207 -14.35 46.13 0.13
C ASN A 207 -15.06 47.47 0.37
N ASN A 208 -16.08 47.72 -0.44
CA ASN A 208 -16.89 48.94 -0.39
C ASN A 208 -17.79 49.04 0.87
N TRP A 209 -18.05 47.94 1.57
CA TRP A 209 -18.88 47.94 2.78
C TRP A 209 -18.07 48.28 4.02
N THR A 210 -16.81 47.86 4.08
CA THR A 210 -15.92 48.13 5.22
C THR A 210 -14.95 49.29 4.97
N ASP A 211 -14.92 49.85 3.76
CA ASP A 211 -13.96 50.88 3.32
C ASP A 211 -12.50 50.44 3.56
N THR A 212 -12.21 49.16 3.30
CA THR A 212 -10.89 48.55 3.53
C THR A 212 -10.51 47.62 2.39
N ASN A 213 -9.21 47.44 2.18
CA ASN A 213 -8.69 46.43 1.27
C ASN A 213 -8.66 45.06 1.96
N ILE A 214 -9.10 44.03 1.25
CA ILE A 214 -8.99 42.63 1.66
C ILE A 214 -8.02 41.95 0.70
N SER A 215 -7.02 41.27 1.26
CA SER A 215 -6.08 40.47 0.48
C SER A 215 -6.38 38.99 0.63
N TYR A 216 -6.40 38.29 -0.49
CA TYR A 216 -6.55 36.85 -0.57
C TYR A 216 -5.25 36.21 -1.01
N SER A 217 -5.05 34.97 -0.61
CA SER A 217 -3.95 34.12 -1.05
C SER A 217 -4.40 32.67 -0.88
N VAL A 218 -4.51 31.98 -2.00
CA VAL A 218 -4.93 30.57 -2.07
C VAL A 218 -3.80 29.82 -2.75
N TYR A 219 -3.21 28.85 -2.06
CA TYR A 219 -2.22 27.98 -2.68
C TYR A 219 -2.94 26.93 -3.51
N VAL A 220 -2.49 26.68 -4.73
CA VAL A 220 -3.20 25.78 -5.64
C VAL A 220 -2.19 24.84 -6.26
N VAL A 221 -2.46 23.53 -6.18
CA VAL A 221 -1.71 22.51 -6.93
C VAL A 221 -2.29 22.46 -8.34
N HIS A 222 -1.42 22.53 -9.34
CA HIS A 222 -1.70 22.47 -10.76
C HIS A 222 -1.06 21.23 -11.36
N THR A 223 -1.85 20.50 -12.16
CA THR A 223 -1.39 19.27 -12.84
C THR A 223 -0.79 19.51 -14.23
N VAL A 224 -0.61 20.78 -14.61
CA VAL A 224 0.03 21.22 -15.85
C VAL A 224 0.98 22.38 -15.57
N THR A 225 1.82 22.74 -16.54
CA THR A 225 2.65 23.95 -16.45
C THR A 225 1.80 25.21 -16.51
N LYS A 226 2.34 26.33 -16.01
CA LYS A 226 1.69 27.65 -16.05
C LYS A 226 1.29 28.08 -17.47
N GLU A 227 2.06 27.69 -18.49
CA GLU A 227 1.79 28.05 -19.90
C GLU A 227 0.64 27.24 -20.49
N LYS A 228 0.36 26.07 -19.94
CA LYS A 228 -0.72 25.18 -20.36
C LYS A 228 -2.00 25.36 -19.54
N ASP A 229 -1.89 25.96 -18.36
CA ASP A 229 -3.05 26.27 -17.53
C ASP A 229 -3.82 27.46 -18.13
N PRO A 230 -5.13 27.32 -18.46
CA PRO A 230 -5.91 28.41 -19.01
C PRO A 230 -6.04 29.58 -18.02
N ALA A 231 -6.04 30.78 -18.57
CA ALA A 231 -6.34 31.99 -17.81
C ALA A 231 -7.78 31.96 -17.26
N TRP A 232 -8.02 32.78 -16.23
CA TRP A 232 -9.33 32.96 -15.63
C TRP A 232 -10.40 33.29 -16.68
N ASN A 233 -11.55 32.64 -16.54
CA ASN A 233 -12.67 32.75 -17.46
C ASN A 233 -12.38 32.30 -18.91
N VAL A 234 -11.37 31.46 -19.13
CA VAL A 234 -11.01 30.91 -20.44
C VAL A 234 -11.02 29.38 -20.38
N CYS A 235 -11.59 28.74 -21.40
CA CYS A 235 -11.50 27.28 -21.57
C CYS A 235 -10.20 26.90 -22.29
N PRO A 236 -9.70 25.66 -22.13
CA PRO A 236 -8.56 25.15 -22.90
C PRO A 236 -8.74 25.40 -24.41
N THR A 237 -7.66 25.84 -25.08
CA THR A 237 -7.66 26.10 -26.52
C THR A 237 -7.77 24.81 -27.33
N ASP A 238 -8.16 24.92 -28.61
CA ASP A 238 -8.22 23.80 -29.56
C ASP A 238 -9.07 22.59 -29.09
N ASN A 239 -10.11 22.87 -28.29
CA ASN A 239 -10.93 21.85 -27.66
C ASN A 239 -10.09 20.88 -26.80
N GLY A 240 -9.01 21.36 -26.18
CA GLY A 240 -8.14 20.57 -25.32
C GLY A 240 -8.81 20.12 -24.03
N TYR A 241 -8.15 19.20 -23.32
CA TYR A 241 -8.61 18.79 -22.01
C TYR A 241 -8.32 19.86 -20.95
N ALA A 242 -9.20 19.95 -19.95
CA ALA A 242 -8.90 20.65 -18.71
C ALA A 242 -7.88 19.85 -17.87
N SER A 243 -7.44 20.45 -16.77
CA SER A 243 -6.54 19.84 -15.81
C SER A 243 -7.13 19.94 -14.40
N LEU A 244 -6.75 19.01 -13.53
CA LEU A 244 -7.07 19.08 -12.11
C LEU A 244 -6.30 20.25 -11.47
N THR A 245 -7.01 21.07 -10.68
CA THR A 245 -6.39 22.04 -9.76
C THR A 245 -6.98 21.91 -8.36
N VAL A 246 -6.11 21.84 -7.35
CA VAL A 246 -6.49 21.55 -5.96
C VAL A 246 -6.15 22.73 -5.05
N PRO A 247 -7.14 23.43 -4.48
CA PRO A 247 -6.89 24.54 -3.56
C PRO A 247 -6.49 24.02 -2.18
N CYS A 248 -5.43 24.60 -1.64
CA CYS A 248 -4.92 24.39 -0.29
C CYS A 248 -4.82 25.73 0.46
N HIS A 249 -4.93 25.63 1.77
CA HIS A 249 -4.60 26.73 2.66
C HIS A 249 -3.10 26.97 2.75
N ARG A 250 -2.77 28.16 3.24
CA ARG A 250 -1.42 28.50 3.68
C ARG A 250 -1.17 28.05 5.10
N ARG A 251 0.04 27.57 5.34
CA ARG A 251 0.55 27.16 6.65
C ARG A 251 0.43 28.22 7.74
N ASP A 252 0.58 29.51 7.41
CA ASP A 252 0.54 30.61 8.38
C ASP A 252 -0.86 30.97 8.89
N GLN A 253 -1.90 30.35 8.31
CA GLN A 253 -3.28 30.47 8.77
C GLN A 253 -3.60 29.52 9.94
N TYR A 254 -2.68 28.64 10.29
CA TYR A 254 -2.86 27.59 11.30
C TYR A 254 -1.74 27.63 12.35
N SER A 255 -2.08 27.30 13.59
CA SER A 255 -1.12 27.09 14.67
C SER A 255 -0.36 25.76 14.52
N ASP A 256 0.78 25.65 15.19
CA ASP A 256 1.60 24.43 15.20
C ASP A 256 0.81 23.23 15.74
N ASP A 257 -0.02 23.44 16.76
CA ASP A 257 -0.86 22.40 17.38
C ASP A 257 -1.94 21.90 16.41
N GLU A 258 -2.58 22.80 15.66
CA GLU A 258 -3.58 22.43 14.64
C GLU A 258 -2.95 21.58 13.54
N LEU A 259 -1.74 21.90 13.12
CA LEU A 259 -1.06 21.16 12.06
C LEU A 259 -0.43 19.87 12.53
N ALA A 260 -0.06 19.77 13.80
CA ALA A 260 0.35 18.50 14.40
C ALA A 260 -0.79 17.48 14.42
N ALA A 261 -2.04 17.93 14.42
CA ALA A 261 -3.22 17.08 14.30
C ALA A 261 -3.60 16.72 12.85
N MET A 262 -3.03 17.40 11.86
CA MET A 262 -3.26 17.10 10.44
C MET A 262 -2.39 15.94 9.96
N ASN A 263 -2.83 15.28 8.89
CA ASN A 263 -2.10 14.15 8.34
C ASN A 263 -0.92 14.64 7.50
N LYS A 264 0.28 14.17 7.87
CA LYS A 264 1.49 14.30 7.08
C LYS A 264 1.71 12.97 6.35
N ALA A 265 1.47 12.94 5.04
CA ALA A 265 1.60 11.73 4.26
C ALA A 265 3.04 11.18 4.32
N THR A 266 3.16 9.86 4.51
CA THR A 266 4.43 9.13 4.52
C THR A 266 4.62 8.24 3.30
N GLY A 267 3.66 8.27 2.38
CA GLY A 267 3.55 7.31 1.28
C GLY A 267 2.55 6.20 1.54
N SER A 268 1.89 5.76 0.49
CA SER A 268 1.00 4.60 0.48
C SER A 268 1.79 3.30 0.33
N ALA A 269 1.23 2.22 0.86
CA ALA A 269 1.86 0.90 0.81
C ALA A 269 2.03 0.38 -0.63
N TRP A 270 1.08 0.67 -1.52
CA TRP A 270 1.13 0.17 -2.90
C TRP A 270 2.22 0.85 -3.73
N VAL A 271 2.47 2.16 -3.54
CA VAL A 271 3.59 2.85 -4.20
C VAL A 271 4.91 2.29 -3.68
N THR A 272 5.00 1.94 -2.39
CA THR A 272 6.18 1.28 -1.85
C THR A 272 6.39 -0.10 -2.48
N THR A 273 5.34 -0.90 -2.64
CA THR A 273 5.43 -2.19 -3.37
C THR A 273 5.86 -1.99 -4.83
N TRP A 274 5.35 -0.96 -5.51
CA TRP A 274 5.83 -0.63 -6.87
C TRP A 274 7.32 -0.28 -6.89
N LEU A 275 7.79 0.52 -5.94
CA LEU A 275 9.21 0.87 -5.83
C LEU A 275 10.09 -0.35 -5.56
N GLU A 276 9.65 -1.23 -4.66
CA GLU A 276 10.30 -2.49 -4.34
C GLU A 276 10.42 -3.42 -5.56
N GLU A 277 9.34 -3.59 -6.31
CA GLU A 277 9.29 -4.54 -7.42
C GLU A 277 10.10 -4.08 -8.64
N GLU A 278 10.18 -2.77 -8.91
CA GLU A 278 10.78 -2.25 -10.15
C GLU A 278 12.13 -1.55 -9.97
N PHE A 279 12.42 -1.01 -8.78
CA PHE A 279 13.56 -0.10 -8.60
C PHE A 279 14.47 -0.43 -7.42
N ALA A 280 14.03 -1.24 -6.46
CA ALA A 280 14.89 -1.63 -5.36
C ALA A 280 16.11 -2.40 -5.89
N GLU A 281 17.29 -2.05 -5.40
CA GLU A 281 18.47 -2.84 -5.68
C GLU A 281 18.39 -4.12 -4.85
N ASP A 282 18.45 -5.28 -5.50
CA ASP A 282 18.60 -6.53 -4.78
C ASP A 282 19.87 -6.44 -3.92
N ASP A 283 19.73 -6.61 -2.61
CA ASP A 283 20.82 -6.92 -1.66
C ASP A 283 21.49 -8.28 -1.96
N SER A 284 21.36 -8.78 -3.20
CA SER A 284 22.06 -9.92 -3.78
C SER A 284 23.55 -9.61 -4.00
N SER A 285 24.20 -9.09 -2.95
CA SER A 285 25.50 -9.61 -2.58
C SER A 285 25.35 -11.13 -2.46
N PHE A 286 25.67 -11.83 -3.55
CA PHE A 286 25.71 -13.28 -3.61
C PHE A 286 26.50 -13.74 -2.38
N SER A 287 25.80 -14.26 -1.36
CA SER A 287 26.40 -14.40 -0.05
C SER A 287 27.54 -15.40 -0.19
N LEU A 288 28.79 -14.93 -0.14
CA LEU A 288 29.99 -15.75 -0.35
C LEU A 288 30.01 -16.96 0.62
N VAL A 289 29.28 -16.82 1.74
CA VAL A 289 28.95 -17.84 2.73
C VAL A 289 28.19 -19.04 2.17
N LEU A 290 27.32 -18.88 1.16
CA LEU A 290 26.60 -19.97 0.48
C LEU A 290 27.47 -20.75 -0.51
N LEU A 291 28.58 -20.15 -1.00
CA LEU A 291 29.56 -20.87 -1.85
C LEU A 291 30.50 -21.77 -1.05
N VAL A 292 30.80 -21.41 0.20
CA VAL A 292 31.66 -22.21 1.10
C VAL A 292 31.18 -23.66 1.25
N PRO A 293 29.89 -23.97 1.55
CA PRO A 293 29.42 -25.35 1.67
C PRO A 293 29.42 -26.09 0.32
N ILE A 294 29.21 -25.40 -0.80
CA ILE A 294 29.25 -26.01 -2.14
C ILE A 294 30.69 -26.42 -2.49
N ILE A 295 31.67 -25.55 -2.26
CA ILE A 295 33.09 -25.84 -2.52
C ILE A 295 33.57 -26.98 -1.62
N LEU A 296 33.22 -26.96 -0.32
CA LEU A 296 33.55 -28.05 0.60
C LEU A 296 32.90 -29.37 0.20
N GLY A 297 31.64 -29.34 -0.27
CA GLY A 297 30.93 -30.51 -0.79
C GLY A 297 31.63 -31.11 -2.02
N VAL A 298 32.01 -30.28 -2.99
CA VAL A 298 32.73 -30.73 -4.20
C VAL A 298 34.08 -31.34 -3.82
N LEU A 299 34.84 -30.70 -2.93
CA LEU A 299 36.13 -31.23 -2.47
C LEU A 299 36.00 -32.58 -1.76
N ALA A 300 34.96 -32.77 -0.95
CA ALA A 300 34.69 -34.04 -0.28
C ALA A 300 34.35 -35.16 -1.27
N VAL A 301 33.54 -34.86 -2.31
CA VAL A 301 33.20 -35.81 -3.36
C VAL A 301 34.43 -36.18 -4.19
N VAL A 302 35.26 -35.20 -4.56
CA VAL A 302 36.51 -35.45 -5.30
C VAL A 302 37.47 -36.32 -4.48
N ALA A 303 37.61 -36.04 -3.19
CA ALA A 303 38.44 -36.86 -2.28
C ALA A 303 37.90 -38.29 -2.14
N ALA A 304 36.58 -38.46 -2.04
CA ALA A 304 35.95 -39.79 -1.99
C ALA A 304 36.14 -40.58 -3.29
N VAL A 305 36.01 -39.93 -4.46
CA VAL A 305 36.23 -40.56 -5.76
C VAL A 305 37.70 -40.92 -5.96
N ALA A 306 38.63 -40.03 -5.62
CA ALA A 306 40.06 -40.29 -5.68
C ALA A 306 40.44 -41.45 -4.73
N GLY A 307 39.95 -41.44 -3.49
CA GLY A 307 40.13 -42.51 -2.51
C GLY A 307 39.58 -43.84 -3.01
N TRP A 308 38.39 -43.86 -3.60
CA TRP A 308 37.79 -45.06 -4.20
C TRP A 308 38.63 -45.62 -5.35
N ILE A 309 39.12 -44.77 -6.26
CA ILE A 309 39.99 -45.18 -7.37
C ILE A 309 41.30 -45.77 -6.82
N TRP A 310 41.89 -45.15 -5.80
CA TRP A 310 43.12 -45.61 -5.17
C TRP A 310 42.92 -46.97 -4.46
N TRP A 311 41.81 -47.14 -3.76
CA TRP A 311 41.45 -48.39 -3.09
C TRP A 311 41.17 -49.51 -4.09
N ARG A 312 40.50 -49.21 -5.21
CA ARG A 312 40.26 -50.16 -6.30
C ARG A 312 41.57 -50.60 -6.96
N ARG A 313 42.55 -49.70 -7.12
CA ARG A 313 43.89 -50.04 -7.63
C ARG A 313 44.69 -50.90 -6.64
N ARG A 314 44.55 -50.68 -5.33
CA ARG A 314 45.23 -51.47 -4.29
C ARG A 314 44.59 -52.83 -4.05
N SER A 315 43.27 -52.95 -4.25
CA SER A 315 42.53 -54.23 -4.13
C SER A 315 42.91 -55.27 -5.17
N LYS A 316 43.48 -54.86 -6.32
CA LYS A 316 44.03 -55.77 -7.33
C LYS A 316 45.43 -56.31 -6.99
N ALA A 317 46.03 -55.87 -5.87
CA ALA A 317 47.39 -56.25 -5.48
C ALA A 317 47.48 -57.28 -4.33
N LYS A 318 46.36 -57.81 -3.81
CA LYS A 318 46.41 -58.84 -2.76
C LYS A 318 45.32 -59.89 -2.93
N THR A 319 45.65 -61.01 -3.57
CA THR A 319 44.97 -62.30 -3.33
C THR A 319 45.97 -63.44 -3.49
N LYS A 320 46.63 -63.81 -2.38
CA LYS A 320 47.12 -65.17 -2.12
C LYS A 320 47.14 -65.42 -0.60
N THR A 321 46.65 -66.60 -0.23
CA THR A 321 46.88 -67.35 1.04
C THR A 321 46.03 -66.93 2.24
N ALA A 322 45.52 -67.78 3.12
CA ALA A 322 44.96 -69.15 3.14
C ALA A 322 44.39 -69.36 4.58
N SER A 323 43.27 -70.08 4.68
CA SER A 323 42.80 -71.03 5.72
C SER A 323 43.07 -70.89 7.24
N GLY A 324 42.01 -71.26 8.01
CA GLY A 324 42.00 -71.84 9.37
C GLY A 324 41.82 -70.82 10.51
N GLU A 325 41.16 -71.07 11.65
CA GLU A 325 40.42 -72.19 12.24
C GLU A 325 39.72 -71.65 13.52
N ILE A 326 38.92 -72.48 14.18
CA ILE A 326 37.86 -72.21 15.17
C ILE A 326 38.40 -72.02 16.63
N LEU A 327 37.59 -71.33 17.45
CA LEU A 327 37.27 -71.62 18.88
C LEU A 327 38.02 -70.86 20.00
N HIS A 328 37.31 -69.96 20.71
CA HIS A 328 37.01 -70.02 22.17
C HIS A 328 36.50 -68.69 22.76
N SER A 329 35.39 -68.76 23.51
CA SER A 329 34.98 -67.86 24.61
C SER A 329 35.70 -68.32 25.92
N PRO A 330 35.54 -67.76 27.15
CA PRO A 330 34.67 -66.69 27.69
C PRO A 330 35.48 -65.69 28.60
N GLN A 331 34.99 -64.65 29.28
CA GLN A 331 34.07 -64.55 30.44
C GLN A 331 34.07 -63.09 30.98
N TYR A 332 32.89 -62.64 31.48
CA TYR A 332 32.61 -61.88 32.74
C TYR A 332 33.35 -60.53 33.05
N VAL A 333 32.85 -59.50 33.75
CA VAL A 333 31.75 -59.24 34.73
C VAL A 333 31.33 -57.77 34.53
N GLY A 334 30.05 -57.41 34.43
CA GLY A 334 29.26 -56.78 35.51
C GLY A 334 29.18 -55.25 35.36
N GLY A 335 28.10 -54.55 35.67
CA GLY A 335 26.83 -54.93 36.26
C GLY A 335 25.91 -53.69 36.35
N ASN A 336 24.68 -53.97 36.78
CA ASN A 336 23.71 -53.07 37.42
C ASN A 336 22.64 -52.40 36.53
N THR A 337 21.53 -53.13 36.43
CA THR A 337 20.13 -52.72 36.28
C THR A 337 19.58 -52.03 37.56
N PRO A 338 18.26 -51.79 37.71
CA PRO A 338 17.40 -50.73 37.14
C PRO A 338 16.59 -50.01 38.26
N GLU A 339 15.74 -49.01 37.96
CA GLU A 339 14.44 -48.87 38.67
C GLU A 339 13.46 -47.93 37.95
N ILE A 340 12.18 -48.26 38.06
CA ILE A 340 11.00 -47.64 37.47
C ILE A 340 10.24 -46.85 38.55
N ALA A 341 9.47 -45.84 38.10
CA ALA A 341 8.20 -45.34 38.65
C ALA A 341 8.23 -44.02 39.45
N ARG A 342 7.47 -43.02 38.96
CA ARG A 342 6.17 -42.56 39.52
C ARG A 342 5.81 -41.13 39.02
N MET A 343 4.56 -40.95 38.60
CA MET A 343 3.86 -39.65 38.55
C MET A 343 3.56 -39.14 39.98
N PRO A 344 3.20 -37.85 40.13
CA PRO A 344 1.77 -37.57 40.36
C PRO A 344 1.24 -36.25 39.75
N THR A 345 -0.08 -36.24 39.54
CA THR A 345 -0.98 -35.10 39.24
C THR A 345 -1.27 -34.26 40.50
N VAL A 346 -1.45 -32.94 40.35
CA VAL A 346 -2.21 -32.08 41.30
C VAL A 346 -3.00 -30.99 40.54
N MET A 347 -4.26 -30.79 40.92
CA MET A 347 -5.22 -29.72 40.56
C MET A 347 -5.26 -28.63 41.67
N THR A 348 -5.80 -27.43 41.38
CA THR A 348 -6.45 -26.41 42.28
C THR A 348 -6.13 -24.97 41.78
N ASN A 349 -6.92 -23.88 41.84
CA ASN A 349 -8.34 -23.50 42.03
C ASN A 349 -8.44 -21.96 41.74
N GLN A 350 -9.65 -21.46 41.36
CA GLN A 350 -10.35 -20.19 41.75
C GLN A 350 -9.61 -18.80 41.68
N THR A 351 -10.16 -17.58 41.50
CA THR A 351 -11.49 -16.94 41.30
C THR A 351 -11.30 -15.42 41.00
N THR A 352 -12.28 -14.81 40.30
CA THR A 352 -12.81 -13.40 40.36
C THR A 352 -11.94 -12.17 40.06
N ASN A 353 -12.33 -11.36 39.04
CA ASN A 353 -13.13 -10.14 39.24
C ASN A 353 -13.60 -9.51 37.93
N SER A 354 -14.89 -9.14 37.90
CA SER A 354 -15.56 -8.42 36.83
C SER A 354 -15.34 -6.90 36.96
N SER A 355 -15.15 -6.21 35.83
CA SER A 355 -15.63 -4.84 35.67
C SER A 355 -16.53 -4.77 34.43
N HIS A 356 -17.65 -4.13 34.67
CA HIS A 356 -18.85 -4.03 33.85
C HIS A 356 -18.60 -3.11 32.65
N LEU A 357 -18.73 -3.65 31.43
CA LEU A 357 -19.04 -2.84 30.26
C LEU A 357 -20.30 -3.45 29.65
N GLU A 358 -21.39 -2.70 29.73
CA GLU A 358 -22.66 -2.97 29.07
C GLU A 358 -22.41 -3.27 27.59
N TYR A 359 -22.42 -4.55 27.24
CA TYR A 359 -22.42 -4.97 25.86
C TYR A 359 -23.88 -4.95 25.40
N GLU A 360 -24.24 -3.89 24.69
CA GLU A 360 -25.53 -3.78 24.04
C GLU A 360 -25.69 -4.95 23.08
N SER A 361 -26.78 -5.72 23.28
CA SER A 361 -27.08 -6.97 22.59
C SER A 361 -26.89 -6.86 21.07
N ALA A 362 -26.10 -7.76 20.50
CA ALA A 362 -25.79 -7.90 19.06
C ALA A 362 -26.99 -8.37 18.21
N GLY A 363 -28.16 -7.80 18.44
CA GLY A 363 -29.41 -8.07 17.74
C GLY A 363 -30.19 -6.80 17.36
N SER A 364 -29.62 -5.61 17.54
CA SER A 364 -30.26 -4.39 17.05
C SER A 364 -30.17 -4.31 15.52
N ASN A 365 -31.34 -4.30 14.88
CA ASN A 365 -31.51 -4.14 13.43
C ASN A 365 -30.78 -2.88 12.90
N LYS A 366 -30.56 -1.87 13.77
CA LYS A 366 -29.84 -0.63 13.44
C LYS A 366 -28.37 -0.89 13.10
N THR A 367 -27.65 -1.68 13.90
CA THR A 367 -26.23 -1.99 13.65
C THR A 367 -26.08 -2.82 12.37
N LEU A 368 -26.96 -3.82 12.17
CA LEU A 368 -26.95 -4.60 10.93
C LEU A 368 -27.25 -3.72 9.70
N LYS A 369 -28.20 -2.80 9.78
CA LYS A 369 -28.47 -1.83 8.69
C LYS A 369 -27.29 -0.91 8.43
N ILE A 370 -26.62 -0.42 9.47
CA ILE A 370 -25.40 0.40 9.35
C ILE A 370 -24.30 -0.40 8.65
N LEU A 371 -24.09 -1.67 9.05
CA LEU A 371 -23.06 -2.53 8.45
C LEU A 371 -23.41 -2.91 7.01
N LEU A 372 -24.69 -3.17 6.70
CA LEU A 372 -25.17 -3.47 5.34
C LEU A 372 -25.14 -2.25 4.41
N GLY A 373 -25.26 -1.03 4.94
CA GLY A 373 -25.13 0.23 4.20
C GLY A 373 -23.71 0.81 4.19
N SER A 374 -22.76 0.23 4.91
CA SER A 374 -21.39 0.73 4.98
C SER A 374 -20.63 0.46 3.67
N GLU A 375 -20.20 1.54 3.02
CA GLU A 375 -19.38 1.52 1.81
C GLU A 375 -18.03 0.83 2.05
N HIS A 376 -17.42 1.02 3.22
CA HIS A 376 -16.16 0.38 3.62
C HIS A 376 -16.24 -1.14 3.82
N LEU A 377 -17.45 -1.71 3.86
CA LEU A 377 -17.67 -3.15 3.99
C LEU A 377 -18.18 -3.79 2.70
N MET A 378 -18.44 -3.02 1.63
CA MET A 378 -18.95 -3.52 0.35
C MET A 378 -18.00 -4.57 -0.27
N GLY A 379 -16.70 -4.28 -0.32
CA GLY A 379 -15.68 -5.18 -0.88
C GLY A 379 -15.19 -6.28 0.07
N LYS A 380 -15.56 -6.23 1.36
CA LYS A 380 -15.18 -7.25 2.36
C LYS A 380 -16.27 -8.31 2.58
N ARG A 381 -17.37 -8.25 1.82
CA ARG A 381 -18.47 -9.21 1.89
C ARG A 381 -18.18 -10.40 1.00
N ILE A 382 -18.39 -11.58 1.56
CA ILE A 382 -18.33 -12.84 0.82
C ILE A 382 -19.69 -13.02 0.13
N PRO A 383 -19.75 -13.16 -1.21
CA PRO A 383 -20.99 -13.42 -1.92
C PRO A 383 -21.62 -14.73 -1.43
N TYR A 384 -22.94 -14.75 -1.23
CA TYR A 384 -23.61 -15.90 -0.63
C TYR A 384 -23.46 -17.17 -1.49
N GLU A 385 -23.50 -16.99 -2.81
CA GLU A 385 -23.30 -18.01 -3.84
C GLU A 385 -21.91 -18.65 -3.83
N SER A 386 -20.91 -18.02 -3.19
CA SER A 386 -19.57 -18.60 -3.03
C SER A 386 -19.49 -19.62 -1.89
N LEU A 387 -20.56 -19.76 -1.08
CA LEU A 387 -20.64 -20.71 0.02
C LEU A 387 -21.45 -21.94 -0.39
N THR A 388 -20.85 -23.12 -0.28
CA THR A 388 -21.58 -24.38 -0.46
C THR A 388 -22.00 -24.94 0.90
N PHE A 389 -23.29 -24.90 1.21
CA PHE A 389 -23.82 -25.38 2.49
C PHE A 389 -23.95 -26.90 2.52
N GLU A 390 -23.35 -27.56 3.51
CA GLU A 390 -23.36 -29.03 3.61
C GLU A 390 -24.29 -29.52 4.70
N LYS A 391 -24.02 -29.12 5.96
CA LYS A 391 -24.68 -29.71 7.12
C LYS A 391 -24.88 -28.70 8.24
N ALA A 392 -26.09 -28.64 8.79
CA ALA A 392 -26.37 -27.90 10.01
C ALA A 392 -25.67 -28.54 11.22
N LEU A 393 -24.91 -27.74 11.95
CA LEU A 393 -24.22 -28.13 13.18
C LEU A 393 -25.06 -27.88 14.43
N SER A 394 -25.74 -26.74 14.48
CA SER A 394 -26.57 -26.37 15.64
C SER A 394 -27.66 -25.37 15.26
N LYS A 395 -28.72 -25.34 16.07
CA LYS A 395 -29.82 -24.39 15.95
C LYS A 395 -30.16 -23.82 17.31
N GLY A 396 -30.24 -22.49 17.41
CA GLY A 396 -30.55 -21.78 18.65
C GLY A 396 -31.42 -20.55 18.40
N ALA A 397 -31.73 -19.81 19.46
CA ALA A 397 -32.64 -18.67 19.42
C ALA A 397 -32.17 -17.53 18.48
N SER A 398 -30.85 -17.38 18.27
CA SER A 398 -30.27 -16.31 17.47
C SER A 398 -29.90 -16.72 16.03
N GLY A 399 -30.08 -17.98 15.65
CA GLY A 399 -29.56 -18.46 14.36
C GLY A 399 -29.31 -19.96 14.27
N GLU A 400 -28.86 -20.37 13.10
CA GLU A 400 -28.39 -21.72 12.78
C GLU A 400 -26.92 -21.66 12.36
N VAL A 401 -26.11 -22.61 12.82
CA VAL A 401 -24.71 -22.76 12.41
C VAL A 401 -24.59 -23.92 11.44
N TRP A 402 -23.89 -23.73 10.33
CA TRP A 402 -23.73 -24.68 9.24
C TRP A 402 -22.24 -24.90 8.93
N VAL A 403 -21.86 -26.14 8.59
CA VAL A 403 -20.62 -26.39 7.85
C VAL A 403 -20.86 -26.00 6.39
N CYS A 404 -19.97 -25.18 5.86
CA CYS A 404 -19.92 -24.81 4.46
C CYS A 404 -18.52 -25.00 3.90
N GLU A 405 -18.43 -25.05 2.57
CA GLU A 405 -17.17 -24.96 1.85
C GLU A 405 -17.03 -23.56 1.22
N TYR A 406 -15.87 -22.95 1.42
CA TYR A 406 -15.46 -21.66 0.84
C TYR A 406 -13.99 -21.74 0.44
N ASN A 407 -13.65 -21.43 -0.82
CA ASN A 407 -12.28 -21.52 -1.35
C ASN A 407 -11.57 -22.85 -1.00
N ALA A 408 -12.25 -23.98 -1.20
CA ALA A 408 -11.78 -25.33 -0.86
C ALA A 408 -11.45 -25.58 0.63
N GLN A 409 -11.89 -24.70 1.53
CA GLN A 409 -11.77 -24.86 2.98
C GLN A 409 -13.14 -25.07 3.63
N LYS A 410 -13.18 -25.92 4.68
CA LYS A 410 -14.38 -26.09 5.50
C LYS A 410 -14.48 -24.97 6.53
N VAL A 411 -15.59 -24.23 6.48
CA VAL A 411 -15.88 -23.10 7.35
C VAL A 411 -17.18 -23.31 8.10
N ALA A 412 -17.31 -22.68 9.28
CA ALA A 412 -18.55 -22.65 10.03
C ALA A 412 -19.26 -21.31 9.79
N VAL A 413 -20.46 -21.36 9.19
CA VAL A 413 -21.26 -20.17 8.86
C VAL A 413 -22.45 -20.08 9.80
N LYS A 414 -22.60 -18.94 10.49
CA LYS A 414 -23.77 -18.67 11.34
C LYS A 414 -24.80 -17.87 10.57
N ARG A 415 -25.89 -18.53 10.19
CA ARG A 415 -27.07 -17.90 9.58
C ARG A 415 -27.96 -17.31 10.68
N LEU A 416 -28.13 -15.99 10.64
CA LEU A 416 -29.01 -15.29 11.58
C LEU A 416 -30.48 -15.46 11.18
N LEU A 417 -31.37 -15.64 12.15
CA LEU A 417 -32.81 -15.67 11.90
C LEU A 417 -33.31 -14.23 11.72
N GLN A 418 -33.97 -13.93 10.59
CA GLN A 418 -34.68 -12.67 10.45
C GLN A 418 -35.95 -12.72 11.32
N THR A 419 -36.02 -11.87 12.34
CA THR A 419 -37.27 -11.60 13.05
C THR A 419 -38.21 -10.85 12.11
N LYS A 420 -39.36 -11.47 11.84
CA LYS A 420 -40.45 -10.92 11.03
C LYS A 420 -41.04 -9.68 11.71
N GLU A 421 -41.30 -8.63 10.91
CA GLU A 421 -42.10 -7.39 11.13
C GLU A 421 -41.27 -6.10 10.87
N GLN A 422 -41.65 -5.15 9.98
CA GLN A 422 -42.97 -4.79 9.44
C GLN A 422 -42.95 -4.37 7.95
N ASN A 423 -44.12 -4.56 7.35
CA ASN A 423 -44.51 -4.31 5.96
C ASN A 423 -44.61 -2.82 5.59
N ALA A 424 -44.41 -2.57 4.29
CA ALA A 424 -45.10 -1.65 3.37
C ALA A 424 -45.77 -0.37 3.90
N GLY A 425 -45.34 0.75 3.32
CA GLY A 425 -46.16 1.95 3.10
C GLY A 425 -45.75 2.57 1.77
N SER A 426 -46.67 2.50 0.82
CA SER A 426 -46.70 3.14 -0.50
C SER A 426 -46.21 4.59 -0.53
#